data_AF-A0A2E3MS89-F1
#
_entry.id   AF-A0A2E3MS89-F1
#
_cell.length_a   1.000
_cell.length_b   1.000
_cell.length_c   1.000
_cell.angle_alpha   90.00
_cell.angle_beta   90.00
_cell.angle_gamma   90.00
#
_symmetry.space_group_name_H-M   'P 1'
#
loop_
_entity.id
_entity.type
_entity.pdbx_description
1 polymer ?
#
loop_
_entity_poly.entity_id
_entity_poly.type
_entity_poly.pdbx_seq_one_letter_code
_entity_poly.pdbx_strand_id
1 'polypeptide(L)'
;MTGTQRRFAVDQVEELPKDLLELGTLINDLPVSLRQQLESAYTRVVESTRRRRRILTLVQEALGQLRLDMKYLTFDLDATRDERDALLDARDEMED
;
A
#
# COMPACT_ATOMS: atom_id res chain seq x y z
N MET A 1 -21.02 10.77 12.85
CA MET A 1 -20.13 11.22 13.94
C MET A 1 -18.84 10.42 13.86
N THR A 2 -17.68 11.10 13.86
CA THR A 2 -16.28 10.60 14.06
C THR A 2 -15.78 9.43 13.17
N GLY A 3 -14.65 9.48 12.47
CA GLY A 3 -13.52 10.41 12.52
C GLY A 3 -12.56 10.23 11.34
N THR A 4 -11.86 11.32 11.05
CA THR A 4 -10.62 11.39 10.28
C THR A 4 -9.62 10.33 10.73
N GLN A 5 -8.98 9.61 9.80
CA GLN A 5 -7.57 9.22 10.01
C GLN A 5 -6.90 8.98 8.65
N ARG A 6 -6.32 10.03 8.05
CA ARG A 6 -5.24 9.86 7.07
C ARG A 6 -4.06 9.22 7.81
N ARG A 7 -3.95 7.90 7.78
CA ARG A 7 -2.78 7.17 8.32
C ARG A 7 -1.71 7.06 7.24
N PHE A 8 -1.11 8.18 6.84
CA PHE A 8 0.14 8.14 6.08
C PHE A 8 1.30 8.52 6.99
N ALA A 9 1.66 7.60 7.88
CA ALA A 9 2.95 7.63 8.55
C ALA A 9 3.19 6.24 9.15
N VAL A 10 3.76 5.36 8.34
CA VAL A 10 4.63 4.33 8.90
C VAL A 10 6.00 4.64 8.33
N ASP A 11 6.86 5.17 9.19
CA ASP A 11 8.29 5.32 8.96
C ASP A 11 8.86 3.89 8.93
N GLN A 12 8.61 3.18 7.83
CA GLN A 12 9.18 1.87 7.61
C GLN A 12 10.64 2.12 7.29
N VAL A 13 11.51 1.88 8.28
CA VAL A 13 12.94 1.73 8.06
C VAL A 13 13.09 0.69 6.94
N GLU A 14 13.37 1.17 5.74
CA GLU A 14 13.41 0.34 4.54
C GLU A 14 14.61 -0.59 4.62
N GLU A 15 14.38 -1.79 5.14
CA GLU A 15 15.38 -2.84 5.12
C GLU A 15 15.75 -3.17 3.67
N LEU A 16 17.04 -3.21 3.40
CA LEU A 16 17.54 -3.68 2.13
C LEU A 16 17.39 -5.21 2.03
N PRO A 17 17.13 -5.76 0.83
CA PRO A 17 17.21 -7.19 0.60
C PRO A 17 18.54 -7.76 1.10
N LYS A 18 18.51 -8.97 1.68
CA LYS A 18 19.69 -9.65 2.24
C LYS A 18 20.83 -9.75 1.22
N ASP A 19 20.49 -10.08 -0.02
CA ASP A 19 21.46 -10.22 -1.12
C ASP A 19 22.18 -8.90 -1.43
N LEU A 20 21.50 -7.75 -1.30
CA LEU A 20 22.14 -6.44 -1.47
C LEU A 20 23.06 -6.12 -0.29
N LEU A 21 22.65 -6.45 0.94
CA LEU A 21 23.52 -6.30 2.11
C LEU A 21 24.79 -7.16 1.97
N GLU A 22 24.64 -8.42 1.59
CA GLU A 22 25.75 -9.35 1.33
C GLU A 22 26.67 -8.81 0.22
N LEU A 23 26.10 -8.36 -0.90
CA LEU A 23 26.88 -7.74 -1.98
C LEU A 23 27.65 -6.51 -1.49
N GLY A 24 27.04 -5.69 -0.63
CA GLY A 24 27.70 -4.55 0.01
C GLY A 24 28.88 -4.97 0.87
N THR A 25 28.77 -6.07 1.63
CA THR A 25 29.89 -6.61 2.42
C THR A 25 31.03 -7.08 1.51
N LEU A 26 30.73 -7.82 0.45
CA LEU A 26 31.73 -8.30 -0.51
C LEU A 26 32.46 -7.14 -1.21
N ILE A 27 31.73 -6.09 -1.60
CA ILE A 27 32.32 -4.88 -2.20
C ILE A 27 33.23 -4.17 -1.18
N ASN A 28 32.87 -4.17 0.09
CA ASN A 28 33.66 -3.59 1.17
C ASN A 28 34.92 -4.39 1.54
N ASP A 29 35.05 -5.63 1.09
CA ASP A 29 36.26 -6.43 1.27
C ASP A 29 37.24 -6.29 0.08
N LEU A 30 36.81 -5.63 -1.00
CA LEU A 30 37.66 -5.41 -2.17
C LEU A 30 38.76 -4.37 -1.90
N PRO A 31 39.91 -4.50 -2.60
CA PRO A 31 40.91 -3.44 -2.70
C PRO A 31 40.30 -2.10 -3.12
N VAL A 32 40.82 -1.00 -2.57
CA VAL A 32 40.27 0.36 -2.73
C VAL A 32 40.01 0.73 -4.20
N SER A 33 40.93 0.40 -5.10
CA SER A 33 40.81 0.72 -6.53
C SER A 33 39.65 0.02 -7.23
N LEU A 34 39.31 -1.21 -6.83
CA LEU A 34 38.17 -1.96 -7.38
C LEU A 34 36.87 -1.53 -6.72
N ARG A 35 36.89 -1.25 -5.41
CA ARG A 35 35.75 -0.75 -4.66
C ARG A 35 35.24 0.57 -5.24
N GLN A 36 36.13 1.54 -5.47
CA GLN A 36 35.77 2.85 -6.01
C GLN A 36 35.07 2.76 -7.38
N GLN A 37 35.42 1.78 -8.21
CA GLN A 37 34.79 1.56 -9.51
C GLN A 37 33.33 1.08 -9.37
N LEU A 38 33.04 0.30 -8.33
CA LEU A 38 31.72 -0.33 -8.11
C LEU A 38 30.81 0.48 -7.19
N GLU A 39 31.38 1.29 -6.30
CA GLU A 39 30.66 2.00 -5.24
C GLU A 39 29.51 2.87 -5.79
N SER A 40 29.76 3.63 -6.85
CA SER A 40 28.74 4.45 -7.49
C SER A 40 27.60 3.61 -8.10
N ALA A 41 27.93 2.51 -8.77
CA ALA A 41 26.94 1.63 -9.38
C ALA A 41 26.10 0.92 -8.31
N TYR A 42 26.75 0.40 -7.27
CA TYR A 42 26.09 -0.25 -6.14
C TYR A 42 25.16 0.71 -5.41
N THR A 43 25.61 1.95 -5.14
CA THR A 43 24.79 2.99 -4.51
C THR A 43 23.52 3.27 -5.32
N ARG A 44 23.64 3.40 -6.65
CA ARG A 44 22.46 3.58 -7.53
C ARG A 44 21.50 2.39 -7.45
N VAL A 45 22.01 1.16 -7.38
CA VAL A 45 21.18 -0.05 -7.25
C VAL A 45 20.43 -0.05 -5.93
N VAL A 46 21.12 0.23 -4.81
CA VAL A 46 20.53 0.36 -3.46
C VAL A 46 19.40 1.39 -3.47
N GLU A 47 19.66 2.60 -3.97
CA GLU A 47 18.67 3.68 -4.01
C GLU A 47 17.49 3.36 -4.91
N SER A 48 17.73 2.77 -6.09
CA SER A 48 16.66 2.34 -6.99
C SER A 48 15.80 1.22 -6.40
N THR A 49 16.37 0.37 -5.55
CA THR A 49 15.68 -0.74 -4.88
C THR A 49 14.80 -0.22 -3.76
N ARG A 50 15.33 0.67 -2.91
CA ARG A 50 14.57 1.41 -1.90
C ARG A 50 13.38 2.12 -2.52
N ARG A 51 13.62 2.95 -3.54
CA ARG A 51 12.55 3.68 -4.24
C ARG A 51 11.46 2.76 -4.77
N ARG A 52 11.82 1.63 -5.39
CA ARG A 52 10.84 0.64 -5.89
C ARG A 52 10.01 0.04 -4.77
N ARG A 53 10.62 -0.30 -3.63
CA ARG A 53 9.92 -0.82 -2.46
C ARG A 53 8.94 0.20 -1.90
N ARG A 54 9.34 1.47 -1.79
CA ARG A 54 8.46 2.57 -1.37
C ARG A 54 7.24 2.72 -2.28
N ILE A 55 7.45 2.71 -3.59
CA ILE A 55 6.37 2.80 -4.58
C ILE A 55 5.40 1.62 -4.42
N LEU A 56 5.93 0.39 -4.36
CA LEU A 56 5.09 -0.80 -4.19
C LEU A 56 4.29 -0.77 -2.90
N THR A 57 4.90 -0.31 -1.80
CA THR A 57 4.22 -0.19 -0.50
C THR A 57 3.06 0.81 -0.60
N LEU A 58 3.29 2.00 -1.16
CA LEU A 58 2.25 3.01 -1.35
C LEU A 58 1.11 2.50 -2.25
N VAL A 59 1.44 1.77 -3.32
CA VAL A 59 0.45 1.16 -4.21
C VAL A 59 -0.36 0.10 -3.47
N GLN A 60 0.28 -0.76 -2.67
CA GLN A 60 -0.39 -1.78 -1.88
C GLN A 60 -1.32 -1.17 -0.83
N GLU A 61 -0.89 -0.10 -0.15
CA GLU A 61 -1.72 0.65 0.79
C GLU A 61 -2.94 1.27 0.10
N ALA A 62 -2.74 1.93 -1.04
CA ALA A 62 -3.83 2.53 -1.82
C ALA A 62 -4.83 1.49 -2.33
N LEU A 63 -4.37 0.34 -2.82
CA LEU A 63 -5.24 -0.77 -3.22
C LEU A 63 -5.99 -1.38 -2.02
N GLY A 64 -5.33 -1.48 -0.87
CA GLY A 64 -5.95 -1.92 0.38
C GLY A 64 -7.09 -0.99 0.80
N GLN A 65 -6.88 0.32 0.73
CA GLN A 65 -7.89 1.33 0.99
C GLN A 65 -9.05 1.24 -0.01
N LEU A 66 -8.76 1.21 -1.30
CA LEU A 66 -9.80 1.10 -2.34
C LEU A 66 -10.68 -0.15 -2.14
N ARG A 67 -10.06 -1.28 -1.79
CA ARG A 67 -10.79 -2.52 -1.51
C ARG A 67 -11.71 -2.38 -0.29
N LEU A 68 -11.31 -1.63 0.72
CA LEU A 68 -12.14 -1.32 1.88
C LEU A 68 -13.31 -0.42 1.46
N ASP A 69 -13.04 0.63 0.69
CA ASP A 69 -14.05 1.58 0.20
C ASP A 69 -15.12 0.87 -0.64
N MET A 70 -14.72 -0.08 -1.51
CA MET A 70 -15.66 -0.92 -2.27
C MET A 70 -16.57 -1.77 -1.38
N LYS A 71 -16.05 -2.30 -0.26
CA LYS A 71 -16.87 -3.06 0.70
C LYS A 71 -17.92 -2.18 1.35
N TYR A 72 -17.55 -0.96 1.76
CA TYR A 72 -18.51 -0.01 2.31
C TYR A 72 -19.56 0.40 1.30
N LEU A 73 -19.17 0.69 0.06
CA LEU A 73 -20.12 1.05 -0.99
C LEU A 73 -21.14 -0.08 -1.25
N THR A 74 -20.68 -1.34 -1.25
CA THR A 74 -21.58 -2.48 -1.44
C THR A 74 -22.54 -2.62 -0.27
N PHE A 75 -22.04 -2.48 0.97
CA PHE A 75 -22.88 -2.52 2.17
C PHE A 75 -23.95 -1.43 2.18
N ASP A 76 -23.57 -0.19 1.88
CA ASP A 76 -24.52 0.94 1.83
C ASP A 76 -25.55 0.73 0.70
N LEU A 77 -25.15 0.15 -0.44
CA LEU A 77 -26.05 -0.18 -1.53
C LEU A 77 -27.09 -1.24 -1.13
N ASP A 78 -26.67 -2.26 -0.41
CA ASP A 78 -27.58 -3.31 0.05
C ASP A 78 -28.56 -2.75 1.10
N ALA A 79 -28.08 -1.94 2.04
CA ALA A 79 -28.95 -1.25 3.01
C ALA A 79 -30.01 -0.36 2.31
N THR A 80 -29.61 0.42 1.30
CA THR A 80 -30.56 1.27 0.55
C THR A 80 -31.55 0.48 -0.30
N ARG A 81 -31.18 -0.73 -0.75
CA ARG A 81 -32.11 -1.64 -1.44
C ARG A 81 -33.13 -2.22 -0.48
N ASP A 82 -32.67 -2.70 0.68
CA ASP A 82 -33.55 -3.26 1.71
C ASP A 82 -34.54 -2.20 2.22
N GLU A 83 -34.08 -0.97 2.45
CA GLU A 83 -34.93 0.16 2.83
C GLU A 83 -35.98 0.48 1.76
N ARG A 84 -35.57 0.50 0.48
CA ARG A 84 -36.50 0.73 -0.64
C ARG A 84 -37.55 -0.37 -0.71
N ASP A 85 -37.15 -1.62 -0.59
CA ASP A 85 -38.05 -2.77 -0.73
C ASP A 85 -39.08 -2.77 0.41
N ALA A 86 -38.66 -2.49 1.65
CA ALA A 86 -39.57 -2.30 2.78
C ALA A 86 -40.58 -1.16 2.58
N LEU A 87 -40.17 -0.06 1.93
CA LEU A 87 -41.06 1.06 1.61
C LEU A 87 -42.07 0.72 0.51
N LEU A 88 -41.69 -0.12 -0.47
CA LEU A 88 -42.60 -0.58 -1.51
C LEU A 88 -43.66 -1.53 -0.93
N ASP A 89 -43.24 -2.48 -0.11
CA ASP A 89 -44.15 -3.41 0.57
C ASP A 89 -45.16 -2.65 1.44
N ALA A 90 -44.70 -1.67 2.24
CA ALA A 90 -45.57 -0.85 3.08
C ALA A 90 -46.53 0.03 2.26
N ARG A 91 -46.13 0.51 1.07
CA ARG A 91 -47.03 1.27 0.20
C ARG A 91 -48.13 0.38 -0.35
N ASP A 92 -47.79 -0.81 -0.83
CA ASP A 92 -48.75 -1.74 -1.42
C ASP A 92 -49.78 -2.18 -0.36
N GLU A 93 -49.36 -2.40 0.90
CA GLU A 93 -50.27 -2.64 2.03
C GLU A 93 -51.23 -1.48 2.35
N MET A 94 -50.88 -0.23 2.01
CA MET A 94 -51.75 0.93 2.21
C MET A 94 -52.72 1.17 1.05
N GLU A 95 -52.45 0.59 -0.13
CA GLU A 95 -53.30 0.71 -1.32
C GLU A 95 -54.38 -0.38 -1.39
N ASP A 96 -54.23 -1.49 -0.65
CA ASP A 96 -55.20 -2.58 -0.45
C ASP A 96 -56.21 -2.33 0.71
#